data_AF-A0A1W6KBB9-F1
#
_entry.id   AF-A0A1W6KBB9-F1
#
_cell.length_a   1.000
_cell.length_b   1.000
_cell.length_c   1.000
_cell.angle_alpha   90.00
_cell.angle_beta   90.00
_cell.angle_gamma   90.00
#
_symmetry.space_group_name_H-M   'P 1'
#
loop_
_entity.id
_entity.type
_entity.pdbx_description
1 polymer ?
#
loop_
_entity_poly.entity_id
_entity_poly.type
_entity_poly.pdbx_seq_one_letter_code
_entity_poly.pdbx_strand_id
1 'polypeptide(L)'
;MKLFKYSLFVMCAAAASASNADQIRADDMVVQGNLCIGTDCIVNGEDFSNGALTLKENNLRIRWYDSTATAGGPVRQTFDGTYVDGEVGESWRLDANQSSNGGDNGLYISQMSVVDYPVYSDGSAPDYDCSGAAANPRPVIGTIPEGDPAEDSLNCSPYSEFLQLNVLAMNGSLNGGVSLGIGAEIADGEVRLGNAELKRRLVHVARAISNSDVLIKEQLDQGLFQAQQIRLNEIEALMTMAENELEVLEQEVAPSGSSGGGGGAASWLLLLLPLAALKFRNRKTLA
;
A
#
# COMPACT_ATOMS: atom_id res chain seq x y z
N MET A 1 -22.95 -4.89 81.78
CA MET A 1 -23.16 -5.36 80.39
C MET A 1 -23.51 -4.19 79.44
N LYS A 2 -22.67 -3.15 79.34
CA LYS A 2 -22.89 -2.01 78.40
C LYS A 2 -21.76 -1.83 77.37
N LEU A 3 -20.70 -2.65 77.43
CA LEU A 3 -19.53 -2.57 76.54
C LEU A 3 -19.67 -3.42 75.26
N PHE A 4 -20.62 -4.35 75.20
CA PHE A 4 -20.81 -5.22 74.03
C PHE A 4 -21.65 -4.60 72.90
N LYS A 5 -22.28 -3.44 73.11
CA LYS A 5 -23.11 -2.79 72.08
C LYS A 5 -22.33 -1.89 71.11
N TYR A 6 -21.12 -1.48 71.45
CA TYR A 6 -20.28 -0.64 70.58
C TYR A 6 -19.31 -1.44 69.70
N SER A 7 -19.04 -2.71 70.04
CA SER A 7 -18.14 -3.57 69.25
C SER A 7 -18.76 -4.04 67.93
N LEU A 8 -20.09 -4.13 67.83
CA LEU A 8 -20.77 -4.58 66.63
C LEU A 8 -20.77 -3.52 65.52
N PHE A 9 -20.71 -2.23 65.87
CA PHE A 9 -20.69 -1.14 64.91
C PHE A 9 -19.31 -0.92 64.25
N VAL A 10 -18.22 -1.30 64.92
CA VAL A 10 -16.86 -1.17 64.39
C VAL A 10 -16.52 -2.31 63.41
N MET A 11 -17.16 -3.48 63.53
CA MET A 11 -16.89 -4.63 62.66
C MET A 11 -17.61 -4.56 61.30
N CYS A 12 -18.70 -3.79 61.18
CA CYS A 12 -19.38 -3.56 59.89
C CYS A 12 -18.69 -2.51 58.99
N ALA A 13 -17.77 -1.70 59.52
CA ALA A 13 -17.08 -0.66 58.73
C ALA A 13 -15.83 -1.17 57.98
N ALA A 14 -15.37 -2.39 58.27
CA ALA A 14 -14.11 -2.92 57.73
C ALA A 14 -14.27 -3.76 56.44
N ALA A 15 -15.49 -3.90 55.91
CA ALA A 15 -15.78 -4.69 54.72
C ALA A 15 -16.34 -3.84 53.57
N ALA A 16 -15.81 -2.63 53.38
CA ALA A 16 -16.04 -1.88 52.14
C ALA A 16 -15.24 -2.55 51.02
N SER A 17 -15.81 -3.60 50.43
CA SER A 17 -15.31 -4.17 49.17
C SER A 17 -15.23 -3.06 48.14
N ALA A 18 -14.12 -2.97 47.41
CA ALA A 18 -14.02 -2.07 46.26
C ALA A 18 -15.12 -2.44 45.26
N SER A 19 -16.14 -1.60 45.16
CA SER A 19 -17.20 -1.74 44.17
C SER A 19 -16.69 -1.16 42.85
N ASN A 20 -16.40 -2.03 41.88
CA ASN A 20 -16.16 -1.62 40.49
C ASN A 20 -17.53 -1.36 39.86
N ALA A 21 -18.00 -0.12 39.94
CA ALA A 21 -19.22 0.32 39.29
C ALA A 21 -18.88 1.18 38.08
N ASP A 22 -19.57 0.95 36.97
CA ASP A 22 -19.46 1.76 35.78
C ASP A 22 -19.80 3.22 36.09
N GLN A 23 -18.93 4.13 35.64
CA GLN A 23 -19.13 5.56 35.82
C GLN A 23 -19.87 6.11 34.60
N ILE A 24 -21.19 6.21 34.69
CA ILE A 24 -22.00 6.88 33.68
C ILE A 24 -21.99 8.39 33.99
N ARG A 25 -21.63 9.20 33.00
CA ARG A 25 -21.79 10.66 33.02
C ARG A 25 -22.89 10.99 32.02
N ALA A 26 -24.02 11.51 32.53
CA ALA A 26 -25.22 11.74 31.73
C ALA A 26 -25.16 12.96 30.80
N ASP A 27 -24.09 13.74 30.91
CA ASP A 27 -23.84 14.99 30.19
C ASP A 27 -22.32 15.13 29.97
N ASP A 28 -21.81 16.35 29.83
CA ASP A 28 -20.40 16.61 29.63
C ASP A 28 -19.49 16.18 30.80
N MET A 29 -18.31 15.65 30.47
CA MET A 29 -17.20 15.47 31.41
C MET A 29 -16.07 16.43 31.04
N VAL A 30 -15.96 17.53 31.81
CA VAL A 30 -14.86 18.49 31.66
C VAL A 30 -13.77 18.16 32.67
N VAL A 31 -12.61 17.73 32.18
CA VAL A 31 -11.41 17.50 32.99
C VAL A 31 -10.48 18.71 32.84
N GLN A 32 -10.14 19.36 33.95
CA GLN A 32 -9.11 20.40 33.98
C GLN A 32 -7.77 19.78 34.36
N GLY A 33 -6.80 19.87 33.46
CA GLY A 33 -5.52 19.16 33.58
C GLY A 33 -5.47 17.96 32.65
N ASN A 34 -4.83 16.87 33.09
CA ASN A 34 -4.53 15.74 32.22
C ASN A 34 -5.29 14.48 32.67
N LEU A 35 -5.67 13.63 31.71
CA LEU A 35 -6.41 12.40 31.95
C LEU A 35 -5.60 11.19 31.48
N CYS A 36 -5.46 10.17 32.34
CA CYS A 36 -4.96 8.86 31.93
C CYS A 36 -6.14 7.89 31.84
N ILE A 37 -6.31 7.23 30.69
CA ILE A 37 -7.29 6.16 30.52
C ILE A 37 -6.56 4.88 30.14
N GLY A 38 -6.80 3.83 30.92
CA GLY A 38 -6.37 2.48 30.65
C GLY A 38 -5.86 1.74 31.89
N THR A 39 -5.68 0.43 31.75
CA THR A 39 -5.25 -0.47 32.82
C THR A 39 -3.81 -0.23 33.26
N ASP A 40 -2.98 0.37 32.40
CA ASP A 40 -1.57 0.67 32.68
C ASP A 40 -1.36 2.09 33.28
N CYS A 41 -2.43 2.79 33.65
CA CYS A 41 -2.38 4.07 34.38
C CYS A 41 -2.06 3.83 35.88
N ILE A 42 -1.02 4.47 36.42
CA ILE A 42 -0.58 4.24 37.80
C ILE A 42 -1.14 5.31 38.74
N VAL A 43 -1.75 4.90 39.86
CA VAL A 43 -2.49 5.78 40.77
C VAL A 43 -1.62 6.79 41.53
N ASN A 44 -0.28 6.64 41.57
CA ASN A 44 0.63 7.56 42.28
C ASN A 44 2.03 7.59 41.64
N GLY A 45 2.26 8.49 40.67
CA GLY A 45 3.55 8.63 39.99
C GLY A 45 3.46 8.79 38.47
N GLU A 46 2.25 8.89 37.92
CA GLU A 46 2.04 9.20 36.51
C GLU A 46 2.55 10.61 36.20
N ASP A 47 3.47 10.72 35.24
CA ASP A 47 3.97 12.01 34.76
C ASP A 47 3.09 12.50 33.61
N PHE A 48 2.33 13.56 33.88
CA PHE A 48 1.46 14.18 32.89
C PHE A 48 2.08 15.40 32.20
N SER A 49 3.40 15.63 32.33
CA SER A 49 4.06 16.80 31.76
C SER A 49 4.05 16.88 30.22
N ASN A 50 3.80 15.75 29.54
CA ASN A 50 3.94 15.61 28.08
C ASN A 50 2.64 15.32 27.31
N GLY A 51 1.45 15.43 27.94
CA GLY A 51 0.19 15.20 27.22
C GLY A 51 -1.07 15.57 28.01
N ALA A 52 -2.07 16.13 27.31
CA ALA A 52 -3.39 16.45 27.87
C ALA A 52 -4.27 15.21 28.11
N LEU A 53 -4.09 14.18 27.27
CA LEU A 53 -4.75 12.89 27.37
C LEU A 53 -3.71 11.81 27.06
N THR A 54 -3.56 10.86 27.98
CA THR A 54 -2.63 9.75 27.87
C THR A 54 -3.42 8.45 27.91
N LEU A 55 -3.38 7.70 26.81
CA LEU A 55 -4.06 6.42 26.69
C LEU A 55 -3.00 5.33 26.88
N LYS A 56 -2.97 4.68 28.05
CA LYS A 56 -1.96 3.68 28.41
C LYS A 56 -2.60 2.32 28.50
N GLU A 57 -2.49 1.60 27.39
CA GLU A 57 -2.88 0.22 27.24
C GLU A 57 -1.86 -0.49 26.36
N ASN A 58 -1.59 -1.75 26.68
CA ASN A 58 -0.88 -2.68 25.80
C ASN A 58 -1.64 -2.99 24.50
N ASN A 59 -2.92 -2.63 24.43
CA ASN A 59 -3.83 -2.86 23.32
C ASN A 59 -4.79 -1.68 23.15
N LEU A 60 -4.29 -0.48 22.84
CA LEU A 60 -5.19 0.66 22.62
C LEU A 60 -5.98 0.52 21.31
N ARG A 61 -7.31 0.54 21.40
CA ARG A 61 -8.22 0.60 20.25
C ARG A 61 -9.31 1.62 20.49
N ILE A 62 -9.44 2.58 19.58
CA ILE A 62 -10.50 3.57 19.63
C ILE A 62 -11.46 3.26 18.49
N ARG A 63 -12.70 2.92 18.83
CA ARG A 63 -13.76 2.63 17.85
C ARG A 63 -14.77 3.76 17.85
N TRP A 64 -15.00 4.34 16.69
CA TRP A 64 -16.19 5.12 16.40
C TRP A 64 -17.27 4.17 15.91
N TYR A 65 -18.12 3.76 16.85
CA TYR A 65 -19.25 2.88 16.57
C TYR A 65 -20.45 3.73 16.14
N ASP A 66 -20.81 3.65 14.87
CA ASP A 66 -22.02 4.24 14.32
C ASP A 66 -22.80 3.16 13.58
N SER A 67 -23.97 2.80 14.13
CA SER A 67 -24.90 1.83 13.54
C SER A 67 -26.00 2.48 12.71
N THR A 68 -25.96 3.81 12.55
CA THR A 68 -26.94 4.61 11.80
C THR A 68 -26.42 5.02 10.43
N ALA A 69 -25.11 4.99 10.23
CA ALA A 69 -24.47 5.18 8.94
C ALA A 69 -24.85 4.07 7.94
N THR A 70 -24.91 4.42 6.66
CA THR A 70 -25.15 3.45 5.58
C THR A 70 -23.87 2.71 5.24
N ALA A 71 -23.93 1.39 5.12
CA ALA A 71 -22.80 0.56 4.73
C ALA A 71 -22.28 0.91 3.33
N GLY A 72 -20.96 0.78 3.13
CA GLY A 72 -20.27 1.09 1.88
C GLY A 72 -20.43 0.01 0.80
N GLY A 73 -20.95 -1.17 1.15
CA GLY A 73 -21.21 -2.30 0.26
C GLY A 73 -20.50 -3.59 0.69
N PRO A 74 -20.76 -4.71 -0.02
CA PRO A 74 -20.17 -6.00 0.30
C PRO A 74 -18.67 -6.01 -0.02
N VAL A 75 -17.88 -6.57 0.89
CA VAL A 75 -16.45 -6.74 0.79
C VAL A 75 -16.06 -8.15 1.20
N ARG A 76 -14.98 -8.66 0.61
CA ARG A 76 -14.28 -9.87 1.04
C ARG A 76 -12.95 -9.48 1.64
N GLN A 77 -12.70 -9.88 2.89
CA GLN A 77 -11.39 -9.79 3.53
C GLN A 77 -10.76 -11.18 3.59
N THR A 78 -9.58 -11.33 3.00
CA THR A 78 -8.83 -12.59 2.99
C THR A 78 -7.71 -12.54 4.03
N PHE A 79 -7.53 -13.65 4.71
CA PHE A 79 -6.48 -13.94 5.68
C PHE A 79 -5.71 -15.18 5.22
N ASP A 80 -4.74 -15.64 6.01
CA ASP A 80 -4.04 -16.88 5.71
C ASP A 80 -5.00 -18.08 5.85
N GLY A 81 -5.32 -18.71 4.71
CA GLY A 81 -6.20 -19.87 4.59
C GLY A 81 -7.69 -19.64 4.83
N THR A 82 -8.13 -18.41 5.09
CA THR A 82 -9.51 -18.09 5.43
C THR A 82 -9.97 -16.76 4.83
N TYR A 83 -11.28 -16.55 4.76
CA TYR A 83 -11.84 -15.27 4.36
C TYR A 83 -13.14 -14.97 5.12
N VAL A 84 -13.51 -13.69 5.10
CA VAL A 84 -14.75 -13.17 5.66
C VAL A 84 -15.45 -12.32 4.61
N ASP A 85 -16.72 -12.59 4.40
CA ASP A 85 -17.61 -11.78 3.55
C ASP A 85 -18.60 -11.03 4.42
N GLY A 86 -18.84 -9.76 4.09
CA GLY A 86 -19.78 -8.92 4.83
C GLY A 86 -19.75 -7.48 4.35
N GLU A 87 -20.26 -6.57 5.15
CA GLU A 87 -20.33 -5.15 4.82
C GLU A 87 -19.49 -4.31 5.80
N VAL A 88 -18.94 -3.20 5.31
CA VAL A 88 -18.17 -2.24 6.10
C VAL A 88 -18.47 -0.81 5.68
N GLY A 89 -18.05 0.15 6.51
CA GLY A 89 -18.10 1.59 6.21
C GLY A 89 -19.02 2.38 7.14
N GLU A 90 -19.79 1.69 7.98
CA GLU A 90 -20.66 2.29 8.99
C GLU A 90 -19.85 2.79 10.18
N SER A 91 -18.81 2.04 10.58
CA SER A 91 -17.98 2.36 11.73
C SER A 91 -16.50 2.47 11.37
N TRP A 92 -15.75 3.15 12.24
CA TRP A 92 -14.31 3.38 12.07
C TRP A 92 -13.54 2.95 13.30
N ARG A 93 -12.27 2.60 13.11
CA ARG A 93 -11.38 2.21 14.18
C ARG A 93 -9.98 2.80 13.98
N LEU A 94 -9.39 3.25 15.08
CA LEU A 94 -8.00 3.62 15.18
C LEU A 94 -7.28 2.62 16.08
N ASP A 95 -6.28 1.96 15.52
CA ASP A 95 -5.42 1.02 16.25
C ASP A 95 -4.01 1.57 16.32
N ALA A 96 -3.47 1.65 17.54
CA ALA A 96 -2.08 2.00 17.79
C ALA A 96 -1.36 0.74 18.28
N ASN A 97 -0.44 0.24 17.44
CA ASN A 97 0.26 -1.03 17.54
C ASN A 97 -0.68 -2.25 17.51
N GLN A 98 -0.19 -3.35 16.94
CA GLN A 98 -0.93 -4.61 16.90
C GLN A 98 -1.07 -5.24 18.28
N SER A 99 -2.08 -6.11 18.45
CA SER A 99 -2.46 -6.65 19.77
C SER A 99 -1.52 -7.68 20.35
N SER A 100 -0.79 -8.34 19.47
CA SER A 100 0.22 -9.30 19.87
C SER A 100 1.39 -8.55 20.49
N ASN A 101 1.85 -9.03 21.64
CA ASN A 101 3.09 -8.52 22.22
C ASN A 101 4.24 -8.78 21.23
N GLY A 102 4.88 -7.73 20.73
CA GLY A 102 5.86 -7.82 19.65
C GLY A 102 5.29 -7.88 18.24
N GLY A 103 3.99 -7.60 18.06
CA GLY A 103 3.36 -7.41 16.76
C GLY A 103 3.79 -6.11 16.08
N ASP A 104 3.24 -5.84 14.89
CA ASP A 104 3.62 -4.67 14.10
C ASP A 104 3.42 -3.36 14.88
N ASN A 105 4.48 -2.57 14.89
CA ASN A 105 4.45 -1.20 15.40
C ASN A 105 3.92 -0.30 14.29
N GLY A 106 2.81 0.38 14.57
CA GLY A 106 2.17 1.27 13.61
C GLY A 106 0.87 1.87 14.09
N LEU A 107 0.38 2.85 13.35
CA LEU A 107 -0.94 3.46 13.54
C LEU A 107 -1.82 3.15 12.33
N TYR A 108 -3.02 2.64 12.57
CA TYR A 108 -3.95 2.19 11.55
C TYR A 108 -5.28 2.90 11.69
N ILE A 109 -5.79 3.44 10.58
CA ILE A 109 -7.17 3.93 10.47
C ILE A 109 -7.91 2.97 9.55
N SER A 110 -8.97 2.37 10.07
CA SER A 110 -9.66 1.27 9.42
C SER A 110 -11.16 1.51 9.40
N GLN A 111 -11.80 1.10 8.31
CA GLN A 111 -13.24 0.85 8.31
C GLN A 111 -13.51 -0.43 9.08
N MET A 112 -14.57 -0.44 9.86
CA MET A 112 -14.96 -1.58 10.67
C MET A 112 -16.46 -1.84 10.50
N SER A 113 -16.81 -3.11 10.40
CA SER A 113 -18.20 -3.59 10.46
C SER A 113 -18.82 -3.32 11.84
N VAL A 114 -20.14 -3.23 11.90
CA VAL A 114 -20.90 -3.05 13.15
C VAL A 114 -21.10 -4.39 13.87
N VAL A 115 -21.27 -5.45 13.09
CA VAL A 115 -21.45 -6.85 13.53
C VAL A 115 -20.28 -7.70 13.09
N ASP A 116 -20.09 -8.84 13.74
CA ASP A 116 -19.17 -9.88 13.33
C ASP A 116 -19.81 -10.78 12.25
N TYR A 117 -18.95 -11.38 11.42
CA TYR A 117 -19.34 -12.29 10.35
C TYR A 117 -18.64 -13.63 10.50
N PRO A 118 -19.28 -14.76 10.12
CA PRO A 118 -18.64 -16.06 10.13
C PRO A 118 -17.38 -16.09 9.25
N VAL A 119 -16.35 -16.77 9.73
CA VAL A 119 -15.11 -17.00 8.97
C VAL A 119 -15.24 -18.29 8.18
N TYR A 120 -14.84 -18.26 6.90
CA TYR A 120 -14.90 -19.39 5.98
C TYR A 120 -13.50 -19.80 5.50
N SER A 121 -13.32 -21.09 5.19
CA SER A 121 -12.10 -21.61 4.58
C SER A 121 -12.00 -21.19 3.12
N ASP A 122 -10.79 -20.83 2.66
CA ASP A 122 -10.47 -20.67 1.24
C ASP A 122 -10.06 -22.00 0.55
N GLY A 123 -10.20 -23.12 1.27
CA GLY A 123 -9.75 -24.45 0.87
C GLY A 123 -8.43 -24.89 1.51
N SER A 124 -7.73 -23.97 2.20
CA SER A 124 -6.48 -24.25 2.90
C SER A 124 -6.54 -24.05 4.43
N ALA A 125 -7.68 -23.64 5.00
CA ALA A 125 -7.84 -23.55 6.45
C ALA A 125 -7.57 -24.92 7.12
N PRO A 126 -6.84 -24.96 8.25
CA PRO A 126 -6.59 -26.20 8.98
C PRO A 126 -7.89 -26.83 9.52
N ASP A 127 -8.02 -28.14 9.37
CA ASP A 127 -9.05 -28.97 10.03
C ASP A 127 -8.46 -29.58 11.31
N TYR A 128 -9.06 -29.31 12.47
CA TYR A 128 -8.49 -29.65 13.77
C TYR A 128 -9.09 -30.94 14.36
N ASP A 129 -8.25 -31.78 14.96
CA ASP A 129 -8.69 -33.00 15.63
C ASP A 129 -9.18 -32.75 17.06
N CYS A 130 -10.47 -32.95 17.26
CA CYS A 130 -11.16 -32.77 18.54
C CYS A 130 -11.48 -34.08 19.23
N SER A 131 -11.09 -35.22 18.65
CA SER A 131 -11.40 -36.56 19.17
C SER A 131 -10.62 -36.90 20.45
N GLY A 132 -9.48 -36.24 20.68
CA GLY A 132 -8.61 -36.43 21.84
C GLY A 132 -8.82 -35.45 23.00
N ALA A 133 -8.07 -35.67 24.09
CA ALA A 133 -7.97 -34.74 25.21
C ALA A 133 -7.46 -33.35 24.76
N ALA A 134 -7.74 -32.31 25.55
CA ALA A 134 -7.39 -30.93 25.21
C ALA A 134 -5.88 -30.74 24.93
N ALA A 135 -5.51 -30.65 23.66
CA ALA A 135 -4.22 -30.17 23.19
C ALA A 135 -4.36 -28.68 22.82
N ASN A 136 -3.31 -27.89 23.08
CA ASN A 136 -3.28 -26.47 22.76
C ASN A 136 -1.96 -26.12 22.03
N PRO A 137 -1.98 -25.83 20.71
CA PRO A 137 -3.13 -25.92 19.81
C PRO A 137 -3.55 -27.38 19.52
N ARG A 138 -4.76 -27.58 19.00
CA ARG A 138 -5.26 -28.89 18.55
C ARG A 138 -4.42 -29.43 17.35
N PRO A 139 -4.24 -30.76 17.21
CA PRO A 139 -3.57 -31.34 16.04
C PRO A 139 -4.34 -31.07 14.76
N VAL A 140 -3.65 -30.90 13.63
CA VAL A 140 -4.27 -30.71 12.31
C VAL A 140 -4.40 -32.05 11.59
N ILE A 141 -5.59 -32.41 11.12
CA ILE A 141 -5.90 -33.65 10.41
C ILE A 141 -6.10 -33.49 8.91
N GLY A 142 -6.25 -32.25 8.44
CA GLY A 142 -6.45 -31.95 7.03
C GLY A 142 -6.67 -30.47 6.78
N THR A 143 -7.33 -30.16 5.68
CA THR A 143 -7.83 -28.82 5.39
C THR A 143 -9.34 -28.85 5.22
N ILE A 144 -9.98 -27.76 5.62
CA ILE A 144 -11.41 -27.55 5.47
C ILE A 144 -11.71 -27.15 4.02
N PRO A 145 -12.69 -27.74 3.33
CA PRO A 145 -13.07 -27.36 1.97
C PRO A 145 -13.44 -25.87 1.84
N GLU A 146 -13.23 -25.30 0.65
CA GLU A 146 -13.57 -23.89 0.39
C GLU A 146 -15.07 -23.63 0.63
N GLY A 147 -15.38 -22.58 1.38
CA GLY A 147 -16.75 -22.15 1.68
C GLY A 147 -17.37 -22.81 2.91
N ASP A 148 -16.74 -23.83 3.48
CA ASP A 148 -17.14 -24.37 4.79
C ASP A 148 -16.60 -23.47 5.93
N PRO A 149 -17.28 -23.39 7.09
CA PRO A 149 -16.83 -22.57 8.21
C PRO A 149 -15.43 -22.97 8.70
N ALA A 150 -14.58 -21.98 8.92
CA ALA A 150 -13.26 -22.20 9.52
C ALA A 150 -13.38 -22.52 11.02
N GLU A 151 -12.42 -23.26 11.55
CA GLU A 151 -12.42 -23.71 12.94
C GLU A 151 -11.37 -23.01 13.80
N ASP A 152 -11.72 -22.74 15.06
CA ASP A 152 -10.78 -22.22 16.06
C ASP A 152 -9.85 -23.34 16.58
N SER A 153 -8.55 -23.05 16.61
CA SER A 153 -7.50 -24.00 17.01
C SER A 153 -7.59 -24.55 18.44
N LEU A 154 -8.39 -23.96 19.32
CA LEU A 154 -8.55 -24.36 20.72
C LEU A 154 -9.70 -25.37 20.90
N ASN A 155 -10.79 -25.17 20.18
CA ASN A 155 -12.06 -25.86 20.42
C ASN A 155 -12.70 -26.47 19.15
N CYS A 156 -12.06 -26.32 17.99
CA CYS A 156 -12.55 -26.77 16.68
C CYS A 156 -13.97 -26.29 16.34
N SER A 157 -14.38 -25.16 16.90
CA SER A 157 -15.72 -24.63 16.65
C SER A 157 -15.63 -23.50 15.61
N PRO A 158 -16.68 -23.31 14.80
CA PRO A 158 -16.80 -22.14 13.96
C PRO A 158 -16.68 -20.86 14.79
N TYR A 159 -16.01 -19.86 14.24
CA TYR A 159 -15.83 -18.56 14.86
C TYR A 159 -16.24 -17.42 13.91
N SER A 160 -16.32 -16.22 14.45
CA SER A 160 -16.73 -15.02 13.72
C SER A 160 -15.78 -13.89 14.03
N GLU A 161 -15.57 -13.03 13.05
CA GLU A 161 -14.63 -11.91 13.12
C GLU A 161 -15.29 -10.64 12.63
N PHE A 162 -14.88 -9.50 13.18
CA PHE A 162 -15.25 -8.21 12.61
C PHE A 162 -14.44 -7.97 11.34
N LEU A 163 -15.12 -7.59 10.26
CA LEU A 163 -14.43 -7.02 9.11
C LEU A 163 -13.75 -5.72 9.51
N GLN A 164 -12.44 -5.63 9.23
CA GLN A 164 -11.61 -4.47 9.51
C GLN A 164 -10.68 -4.22 8.32
N LEU A 165 -10.99 -3.19 7.53
CA LEU A 165 -10.21 -2.83 6.35
C LEU A 165 -9.37 -1.59 6.62
N ASN A 166 -8.05 -1.74 6.60
CA ASN A 166 -7.11 -0.64 6.80
C ASN A 166 -7.16 0.31 5.59
N VAL A 167 -7.52 1.57 5.83
CA VAL A 167 -7.58 2.63 4.81
C VAL A 167 -6.28 3.42 4.80
N LEU A 168 -5.73 3.69 5.98
CA LEU A 168 -4.44 4.34 6.16
C LEU A 168 -3.66 3.52 7.18
N ALA A 169 -2.43 3.17 6.87
CA ALA A 169 -1.50 2.61 7.86
C ALA A 169 -0.20 3.39 7.83
N MET A 170 0.39 3.58 9.00
CA MET A 170 1.70 4.17 9.19
C MET A 170 2.52 3.24 10.07
N ASN A 171 3.74 2.88 9.68
CA ASN A 171 4.58 1.97 10.47
C ASN A 171 5.47 2.77 11.42
N GLY A 172 5.99 2.09 12.45
CA GLY A 172 6.95 2.63 13.40
C GLY A 172 8.41 2.32 13.05
N SER A 173 8.73 2.00 11.79
CA SER A 173 10.12 1.72 11.38
C SER A 173 10.94 3.01 11.28
N LEU A 174 12.28 2.88 11.22
CA LEU A 174 13.20 4.02 11.30
C LEU A 174 12.98 5.07 10.19
N ASN A 175 12.70 4.62 8.97
CA ASN A 175 12.44 5.52 7.85
C ASN A 175 10.96 5.90 7.74
N GLY A 176 10.13 5.40 8.67
CA GLY A 176 8.67 5.46 8.60
C GLY A 176 8.14 4.73 7.37
N GLY A 177 6.89 4.99 7.01
CA GLY A 177 6.23 4.33 5.90
C GLY A 177 4.74 4.54 6.00
N VAL A 178 4.08 4.72 4.86
CA VAL A 178 2.64 4.99 4.79
C VAL A 178 2.02 4.12 3.72
N SER A 179 0.95 3.41 4.05
CA SER A 179 0.08 2.80 3.05
C SER A 179 -1.25 3.54 3.01
N LEU A 180 -1.74 3.83 1.80
CA LEU A 180 -2.98 4.58 1.57
C LEU A 180 -3.88 3.84 0.58
N GLY A 181 -5.11 3.59 1.04
CA GLY A 181 -6.15 2.85 0.33
C GLY A 181 -6.22 1.39 0.77
N ILE A 182 -7.44 0.86 0.81
CA ILE A 182 -7.72 -0.52 1.23
C ILE A 182 -6.89 -1.54 0.44
N GLY A 183 -6.25 -2.48 1.13
CA GLY A 183 -5.39 -3.50 0.53
C GLY A 183 -4.00 -3.00 0.11
N ALA A 184 -3.63 -1.76 0.41
CA ALA A 184 -2.26 -1.29 0.25
C ALA A 184 -1.37 -1.89 1.35
N GLU A 185 -0.26 -2.50 0.95
CA GLU A 185 0.75 -3.00 1.88
C GLU A 185 1.65 -1.87 2.34
N ILE A 186 2.19 -1.98 3.55
CA ILE A 186 3.14 -1.01 4.09
C ILE A 186 4.59 -1.46 3.90
N ALA A 187 5.51 -0.52 3.73
CA ALA A 187 6.94 -0.78 3.69
C ALA A 187 7.75 0.39 4.26
N ASP A 188 8.96 0.08 4.72
CA ASP A 188 9.89 1.05 5.30
C ASP A 188 10.38 2.05 4.24
N GLY A 189 10.29 3.33 4.56
CA GLY A 189 10.68 4.46 3.72
C GLY A 189 9.78 4.74 2.51
N GLU A 190 8.65 4.05 2.37
CA GLU A 190 7.81 4.13 1.16
C GLU A 190 6.41 4.68 1.44
N VAL A 191 5.85 5.41 0.46
CA VAL A 191 4.42 5.69 0.37
C VAL A 191 3.81 4.72 -0.63
N ARG A 192 3.05 3.74 -0.14
CA ARG A 192 2.42 2.69 -0.94
C ARG A 192 0.94 2.96 -1.14
N LEU A 193 0.48 2.78 -2.37
CA LEU A 193 -0.92 2.98 -2.77
C LEU A 193 -1.61 1.66 -3.16
N GLY A 194 -1.00 0.53 -2.84
CA GLY A 194 -1.41 -0.78 -3.32
C GLY A 194 -0.44 -1.87 -2.87
N ASN A 195 -0.48 -3.00 -3.56
CA ASN A 195 0.40 -4.14 -3.35
C ASN A 195 0.92 -4.69 -4.70
N ALA A 196 1.53 -5.87 -4.70
CA ALA A 196 2.08 -6.47 -5.92
C ALA A 196 1.03 -6.69 -7.02
N GLU A 197 -0.20 -7.06 -6.62
CA GLU A 197 -1.31 -7.43 -7.50
C GLU A 197 -2.27 -6.26 -7.75
N LEU A 198 -2.47 -5.41 -6.75
CA LEU A 198 -3.34 -4.24 -6.79
C LEU A 198 -2.50 -2.96 -6.90
N LYS A 199 -2.40 -2.42 -8.11
CA LYS A 199 -1.72 -1.14 -8.36
C LYS A 199 -2.74 -0.04 -8.65
N ARG A 200 -2.53 1.14 -8.07
CA ARG A 200 -3.38 2.32 -8.30
C ARG A 200 -2.68 3.34 -9.18
N ARG A 201 -3.44 3.98 -10.06
CA ARG A 201 -2.94 5.10 -10.86
C ARG A 201 -3.02 6.38 -10.03
N LEU A 202 -1.95 7.17 -10.09
CA LEU A 202 -2.00 8.58 -9.70
C LEU A 202 -2.58 9.37 -10.86
N VAL A 203 -3.71 10.03 -10.64
CA VAL A 203 -4.42 10.83 -11.64
C VAL A 203 -4.44 12.30 -11.22
N HIS A 204 -4.52 13.20 -12.20
CA HIS A 204 -4.51 14.66 -11.98
C HIS A 204 -3.24 15.17 -11.28
N VAL A 205 -2.10 14.51 -11.51
CA VAL A 205 -0.79 14.99 -11.06
C VAL A 205 -0.39 16.18 -11.93
N ALA A 206 0.05 17.27 -11.30
CA ALA A 206 0.53 18.44 -11.99
C ALA A 206 1.89 18.18 -12.67
N ARG A 207 2.25 19.05 -13.62
CA ARG A 207 3.55 18.99 -14.30
C ARG A 207 4.69 19.19 -13.30
N ALA A 208 5.68 18.30 -13.33
CA ALA A 208 6.88 18.38 -12.51
C ALA A 208 7.75 19.60 -12.88
N ILE A 209 8.27 20.29 -11.85
CA ILE A 209 9.15 21.46 -11.98
C ILE A 209 10.49 21.21 -11.29
N SER A 210 10.47 20.58 -10.11
CA SER A 210 11.65 20.29 -9.30
C SER A 210 12.18 18.88 -9.56
N ASN A 211 13.45 18.64 -9.24
CA ASN A 211 14.09 17.32 -9.40
C ASN A 211 13.44 16.21 -8.54
N SER A 212 12.73 16.58 -7.48
CA SER A 212 12.02 15.66 -6.58
C SER A 212 10.59 15.35 -7.01
N ASP A 213 10.09 16.01 -8.05
CA ASP A 213 8.70 15.88 -8.47
C ASP A 213 8.49 14.60 -9.30
N VAL A 214 7.30 14.03 -9.20
CA VAL A 214 6.92 12.86 -10.01
C VAL A 214 6.61 13.31 -11.44
N LEU A 215 7.27 12.69 -12.42
CA LEU A 215 7.00 12.94 -13.83
C LEU A 215 5.63 12.38 -14.25
N ILE A 216 4.91 13.16 -15.05
CA ILE A 216 3.66 12.70 -15.68
C ILE A 216 3.91 12.16 -17.09
N LYS A 217 2.96 11.38 -17.61
CA LYS A 217 3.02 10.77 -18.94
C LYS A 217 3.38 11.78 -20.04
N GLU A 218 2.78 12.97 -20.02
CA GLU A 218 3.05 14.02 -21.02
C GLU A 218 4.54 14.41 -21.07
N GLN A 219 5.18 14.57 -19.90
CA GLN A 219 6.60 14.95 -19.82
C GLN A 219 7.52 13.81 -20.26
N LEU A 220 7.16 12.57 -19.95
CA LEU A 220 7.90 11.39 -20.39
C LEU A 220 7.82 11.24 -21.91
N ASP A 221 6.62 11.40 -22.48
CA ASP A 221 6.40 11.34 -23.92
C ASP A 221 7.20 12.47 -24.63
N GLN A 222 7.14 13.72 -24.14
CA GLN A 222 7.94 14.83 -24.67
C GLN A 222 9.46 14.55 -24.65
N GLY A 223 9.99 14.01 -23.54
CA GLY A 223 11.42 13.71 -23.42
C GLY A 223 11.89 12.55 -24.28
N LEU A 224 11.08 11.49 -24.40
CA LEU A 224 11.42 10.29 -25.17
C LEU A 224 11.38 10.53 -26.68
N PHE A 225 10.38 11.30 -27.14
CA PHE A 225 10.20 11.57 -28.57
C PHE A 225 11.09 12.69 -29.09
N GLN A 226 11.63 13.60 -28.27
CA GLN A 226 12.57 14.62 -28.75
C GLN A 226 13.80 14.02 -29.40
N ALA A 227 14.44 13.04 -28.77
CA ALA A 227 15.65 12.39 -29.31
C ALA A 227 15.34 11.56 -30.57
N GLN A 228 14.15 10.95 -30.64
CA GLN A 228 13.71 10.21 -31.82
C GLN A 228 13.33 11.15 -32.98
N GLN A 229 12.68 12.28 -32.68
CA GLN A 229 12.32 13.29 -33.67
C GLN A 229 13.56 13.95 -34.26
N ILE A 230 14.58 14.26 -33.45
CA ILE A 230 15.87 14.77 -33.95
C ILE A 230 16.50 13.78 -34.93
N ARG A 231 16.55 12.49 -34.58
CA ARG A 231 17.10 11.45 -35.47
C ARG A 231 16.29 11.27 -36.76
N LEU A 232 14.96 11.35 -36.69
CA LEU A 232 14.10 11.27 -37.87
C LEU A 232 14.34 12.47 -38.80
N ASN A 233 14.46 13.67 -38.25
CA ASN A 233 14.78 14.88 -39.02
C ASN A 233 16.17 14.78 -39.67
N GLU A 234 17.16 14.19 -38.98
CA GLU A 234 18.49 13.92 -39.54
C GLU A 234 18.45 12.91 -40.70
N ILE A 235 17.68 11.82 -40.56
CA ILE A 235 17.50 10.82 -41.61
C ILE A 235 16.80 11.43 -42.83
N GLU A 236 15.77 12.24 -42.62
CA GLU A 236 15.06 12.95 -43.68
C GLU A 236 16.02 13.86 -44.45
N ALA A 237 16.86 14.63 -43.74
CA ALA A 237 17.87 15.49 -44.37
C ALA A 237 18.91 14.68 -45.19
N LEU A 238 19.34 13.52 -44.68
CA LEU A 238 20.26 12.64 -45.41
C LEU A 238 19.60 12.07 -46.68
N MET A 239 18.33 11.70 -46.61
CA MET A 239 17.58 11.16 -47.74
C MET A 239 17.40 12.22 -48.84
N THR A 240 17.03 13.45 -48.49
CA THR A 240 16.95 14.55 -49.45
C THR A 240 18.28 14.87 -50.12
N MET A 241 19.39 14.78 -49.39
CA MET A 241 20.72 14.95 -50.00
C MET A 241 21.05 13.83 -50.99
N ALA A 242 20.73 12.58 -50.63
CA ALA A 242 20.95 11.43 -51.51
C ALA A 242 20.08 11.51 -52.77
N GLU A 243 18.82 11.94 -52.65
CA GLU A 243 17.90 12.16 -53.79
C GLU A 243 18.46 13.23 -54.75
N ASN A 244 18.92 14.36 -54.22
CA ASN A 244 19.52 15.42 -55.06
C ASN A 244 20.81 14.96 -55.74
N GLU A 245 21.66 14.17 -55.06
CA GLU A 245 22.88 13.62 -55.66
C GLU A 245 22.55 12.61 -56.76
N LEU A 246 21.51 11.78 -56.57
CA LEU A 246 20.96 10.90 -57.60
C LEU A 246 20.46 11.68 -58.82
N GLU A 247 19.73 12.77 -58.62
CA GLU A 247 19.21 13.59 -59.73
C GLU A 247 20.35 14.20 -60.57
N VAL A 248 21.42 14.66 -59.92
CA VAL A 248 22.62 15.15 -60.63
C VAL A 248 23.30 14.03 -61.42
N LEU A 249 23.46 12.85 -60.83
CA LEU A 249 24.05 11.69 -61.51
C LEU A 249 23.18 11.19 -62.68
N GLU A 250 21.86 11.23 -62.54
CA GLU A 250 20.93 10.89 -63.64
C GLU A 250 21.01 11.88 -64.79
N GLN A 251 21.20 13.18 -64.51
CA GLN A 251 21.43 14.19 -65.55
C GLN A 251 22.78 14.02 -66.25
N GLU A 252 23.84 13.57 -65.56
CA GLU A 252 25.14 13.28 -66.18
C GLU A 252 25.12 12.02 -67.04
N VAL A 253 24.30 11.02 -66.67
CA VAL A 253 24.13 9.76 -67.43
C VAL A 253 23.08 9.91 -68.54
N ALA A 254 22.24 10.95 -68.51
CA ALA A 254 21.27 11.23 -69.55
C ALA A 254 21.98 11.36 -70.92
N PRO A 255 21.65 10.51 -71.90
CA PRO A 255 22.37 10.50 -73.17
C PRO A 255 22.12 11.81 -73.89
N SER A 256 23.17 12.63 -74.03
CA SER A 256 23.15 13.78 -74.91
C SER A 256 22.83 13.29 -76.32
N GLY A 257 21.65 13.62 -76.82
CA GLY A 257 21.26 13.34 -78.19
C GLY A 257 22.23 14.05 -79.15
N SER A 258 23.19 13.30 -79.70
CA SER A 258 23.76 13.60 -81.01
C SER A 258 24.42 12.35 -81.60
N SER A 259 24.06 12.07 -82.84
CA SER A 259 24.62 11.07 -83.74
C SER A 259 26.15 11.04 -83.77
N GLY A 260 26.75 9.86 -83.73
CA GLY A 260 28.17 9.69 -84.07
C GLY A 260 28.76 8.47 -83.38
N GLY A 261 29.13 7.47 -84.16
CA GLY A 261 29.57 6.17 -83.65
C GLY A 261 31.00 6.15 -83.11
N GLY A 262 31.31 5.01 -82.47
CA GLY A 262 32.67 4.48 -82.36
C GLY A 262 33.40 4.79 -81.06
N GLY A 263 33.56 3.74 -80.24
CA GLY A 263 34.73 3.52 -79.40
C GLY A 263 34.74 4.20 -78.02
N GLY A 264 34.93 3.41 -76.97
CA GLY A 264 35.33 3.98 -75.67
C GLY A 264 35.07 3.07 -74.47
N ALA A 265 35.85 2.02 -74.31
CA ALA A 265 35.93 1.21 -73.08
C ALA A 265 36.61 1.96 -71.92
N ALA A 266 36.26 3.22 -71.68
CA ALA A 266 36.96 4.09 -70.73
C ALA A 266 36.04 4.93 -69.82
N SER A 267 34.73 4.63 -69.75
CA SER A 267 33.80 5.41 -68.92
C SER A 267 33.62 4.86 -67.48
N TRP A 268 33.83 3.56 -67.26
CA TRP A 268 33.70 2.97 -65.90
C TRP A 268 34.80 3.37 -64.91
N LEU A 269 35.94 3.89 -65.36
CA LEU A 269 37.03 4.33 -64.49
C LEU A 269 36.77 5.71 -63.85
N LEU A 270 35.87 6.53 -64.41
CA LEU A 270 35.50 7.82 -63.82
C LEU A 270 34.44 7.69 -62.70
N LEU A 271 33.69 6.58 -62.69
CA LEU A 271 32.69 6.28 -61.64
C LEU A 271 33.30 5.85 -60.29
N LEU A 272 34.61 5.58 -60.23
CA LEU A 272 35.30 5.13 -59.00
C LEU A 272 35.98 6.25 -58.21
N LEU A 273 36.02 7.47 -58.74
CA LEU A 273 36.66 8.62 -58.08
C LEU A 273 35.86 9.23 -56.90
N PRO A 274 34.51 9.25 -56.88
CA PRO A 274 33.79 9.80 -55.72
C PRO A 274 33.80 8.85 -54.51
N LEU A 275 33.80 7.53 -54.74
CA LEU A 275 33.83 6.50 -53.69
C LEU A 275 35.13 6.50 -52.88
N ALA A 276 36.24 6.93 -53.47
CA ALA A 276 37.53 7.03 -52.79
C ALA A 276 37.60 8.26 -51.85
N ALA A 277 36.91 9.35 -52.17
CA ALA A 277 36.92 10.57 -51.37
C ALA A 277 36.11 10.44 -50.06
N LEU A 278 35.01 9.67 -50.09
CA LEU A 278 34.18 9.41 -48.91
C LEU A 278 34.91 8.57 -47.84
N LYS A 279 35.79 7.64 -48.22
CA LYS A 279 36.56 6.83 -47.26
C LYS A 279 37.64 7.62 -46.50
N PHE A 280 38.09 8.76 -47.02
CA PHE A 280 39.14 9.56 -46.38
C PHE A 280 38.63 10.65 -45.43
N ARG A 281 37.34 11.01 -45.50
CA ARG A 281 36.79 12.10 -44.69
C ARG A 281 36.31 11.66 -43.30
N ASN A 282 35.96 10.38 -43.11
CA ASN A 282 35.50 9.81 -41.83
C ASN A 282 36.61 9.37 -40.84
N ARG A 283 37.89 9.70 -41.09
CA ARG A 283 39.01 9.30 -40.21
C ARG A 283 39.58 10.40 -39.32
N LYS A 284 39.00 11.60 -39.31
CA LYS A 284 39.49 12.72 -38.47
C LYS A 284 38.39 13.37 -37.65
N THR A 285 37.80 12.63 -36.71
CA THR A 285 37.19 13.17 -35.47
C THR A 285 36.87 11.99 -34.55
N LEU A 286 37.86 11.53 -33.80
CA LEU A 286 37.71 10.76 -32.56
C LEU A 286 38.98 11.01 -31.74
N ALA A 287 38.90 12.09 -30.94
CA ALA A 287 39.63 12.33 -29.70
C ALA A 287 38.76 13.29 -28.88
#